data_AF-A0A7L3WYB8-F1
#
_entry.id   AF-A0A7L3WYB8-F1
#
_cell.length_a   1.000
_cell.length_b   1.000
_cell.length_c   1.000
_cell.angle_alpha   90.00
_cell.angle_beta   90.00
_cell.angle_gamma   90.00
#
_symmetry.space_group_name_H-M   'P 1'
#
loop_
_entity.id
_entity.type
_entity.pdbx_description
1 polymer ?
#
loop_
_entity_poly.entity_id
_entity_poly.type
_entity_poly.pdbx_seq_one_letter_code
_entity_poly.pdbx_strand_id
1 'polypeptide(L)'
;MAPTLPLWVLVAMLAPALVLASPRCDSPPHLWCSSPEIAVACQAESHCANASHPSAAPVELSLYYESLCPGCRLFLVQQLFTTWLLLPEEVLNITLVPYGNAQVGVGPSGAVGAGPGASGPAQNRSIPQERNVSGKWQFQCQHGPEECLGNMIETCLMHEAQNFSTYFPVIFCMESGSSVTKNLEACLQIYAPQLDGGRIAACVQGDTGAALMHRNAQLTEALDPPHEYVPWVVINGKHTDELQAQAQASLLGLVCSLYQ
;
A
#
# COMPACT_ATOMS: atom_id res chain seq x y z
N MET A 1 -30.47 -85.61 4.47
CA MET A 1 -29.85 -84.52 5.27
C MET A 1 -29.31 -83.50 4.28
N ALA A 2 -29.96 -82.35 4.15
CA ALA A 2 -29.48 -81.21 3.36
C ALA A 2 -29.40 -80.02 4.32
N PRO A 3 -28.27 -79.29 4.40
CA PRO A 3 -28.15 -78.20 5.36
C PRO A 3 -28.87 -76.96 4.82
N THR A 4 -29.66 -76.33 5.68
CA THR A 4 -30.24 -75.01 5.44
C THR A 4 -29.16 -73.95 5.65
N LEU A 5 -28.87 -73.18 4.60
CA LEU A 5 -28.01 -72.00 4.69
C LEU A 5 -28.77 -70.87 5.42
N PRO A 6 -28.16 -70.17 6.39
CA PRO A 6 -28.82 -69.11 7.13
C PRO A 6 -28.96 -67.84 6.28
N LEU A 7 -30.13 -67.20 6.36
CA LEU A 7 -30.59 -66.09 5.51
C LEU A 7 -29.74 -64.79 5.57
N TRP A 8 -28.72 -64.74 6.43
CA TRP A 8 -27.86 -63.55 6.60
C TRP A 8 -26.79 -63.42 5.51
N VAL A 9 -26.56 -64.46 4.69
CA VAL A 9 -25.55 -64.43 3.62
C VAL A 9 -25.99 -63.58 2.41
N LEU A 10 -27.24 -63.11 2.36
CA LEU A 10 -27.80 -62.42 1.19
C LEU A 10 -27.76 -60.88 1.22
N VAL A 11 -27.18 -60.23 2.23
CA VAL A 11 -27.19 -58.75 2.35
C VAL A 11 -25.83 -58.08 2.07
N ALA A 12 -24.77 -58.84 1.79
CA ALA A 12 -23.43 -58.26 1.57
C ALA A 12 -23.07 -57.99 0.09
N MET A 13 -24.04 -57.70 -0.79
CA MET A 13 -23.78 -57.57 -2.24
C MET A 13 -24.41 -56.35 -2.93
N LEU A 14 -24.83 -55.30 -2.21
CA LEU A 14 -25.30 -54.05 -2.82
C LEU A 14 -24.96 -52.82 -1.96
N ALA A 15 -23.68 -52.60 -1.66
CA ALA A 15 -23.20 -51.24 -1.43
C ALA A 15 -22.49 -50.81 -2.71
N PRO A 16 -22.98 -49.81 -3.46
CA PRO A 16 -22.18 -49.23 -4.52
C PRO A 16 -20.93 -48.69 -3.84
N ALA A 17 -19.77 -49.23 -4.20
CA ALA A 17 -18.52 -48.56 -3.91
C ALA A 17 -18.59 -47.21 -4.64
N LEU A 18 -18.99 -46.16 -3.93
CA LEU A 18 -18.64 -44.80 -4.31
C LEU A 18 -17.12 -44.76 -4.23
N VAL A 19 -16.48 -45.09 -5.35
CA VAL A 19 -15.11 -44.69 -5.61
C VAL A 19 -15.19 -43.17 -5.73
N LEU A 20 -15.07 -42.48 -4.60
CA LEU A 20 -14.75 -41.06 -4.59
C LEU A 20 -13.40 -40.98 -5.30
N ALA A 21 -13.42 -40.60 -6.58
CA ALA A 21 -12.21 -40.20 -7.27
C ALA A 21 -11.56 -39.13 -6.40
N SER A 22 -10.40 -39.45 -5.81
CA SER A 22 -9.64 -38.45 -5.08
C SER A 22 -9.41 -37.28 -6.04
N PRO A 23 -9.70 -36.03 -5.64
CA PRO A 23 -9.39 -34.88 -6.48
C PRO A 23 -7.92 -35.01 -6.86
N ARG A 24 -7.62 -35.00 -8.17
CA ARG A 24 -6.24 -34.97 -8.62
C ARG A 24 -5.68 -33.64 -8.14
N CYS A 25 -4.55 -33.71 -7.45
CA CYS A 25 -3.82 -32.51 -7.10
C CYS A 25 -3.30 -31.86 -8.38
N ASP A 26 -3.98 -30.81 -8.83
CA ASP A 26 -3.56 -29.99 -9.97
C ASP A 26 -2.50 -28.93 -9.55
N SER A 27 -2.15 -28.88 -8.26
CA SER A 27 -1.16 -27.94 -7.72
C SER A 27 0.26 -28.47 -7.85
N PRO A 28 1.22 -27.69 -8.38
CA PRO A 28 2.62 -28.08 -8.42
C PRO A 28 3.22 -28.27 -7.02
N PRO A 29 4.23 -29.15 -6.83
CA PRO A 29 4.76 -29.52 -5.50
C PRO A 29 5.20 -28.37 -4.58
N HIS A 30 5.65 -27.25 -5.14
CA HIS A 30 6.05 -26.08 -4.36
C HIS A 30 4.88 -25.33 -3.71
N LEU A 31 3.63 -25.54 -4.17
CA LEU A 31 2.42 -24.96 -3.61
C LEU A 31 1.72 -25.90 -2.62
N TRP A 32 2.23 -27.11 -2.39
CA TRP A 32 1.52 -28.11 -1.58
C TRP A 32 1.28 -27.67 -0.13
N CYS A 33 2.11 -26.76 0.39
CA CYS A 33 1.98 -26.22 1.74
C CYS A 33 1.47 -24.77 1.78
N SER A 34 1.01 -24.20 0.66
CA SER A 34 0.57 -22.80 0.62
C SER A 34 -0.82 -22.58 1.23
N SER A 35 -1.65 -23.62 1.33
CA SER A 35 -2.92 -23.56 2.06
C SER A 35 -3.31 -24.94 2.63
N PRO A 36 -4.14 -24.99 3.69
CA PRO A 36 -4.68 -26.25 4.21
C PRO A 36 -5.46 -27.04 3.16
N GLU A 37 -6.20 -26.36 2.28
CA GLU A 37 -7.00 -27.00 1.22
C GLU A 37 -6.12 -27.66 0.17
N ILE A 38 -5.03 -27.00 -0.24
CA ILE A 38 -4.06 -27.57 -1.18
C ILE A 38 -3.30 -28.72 -0.51
N ALA A 39 -2.91 -28.57 0.76
CA ALA A 39 -2.26 -29.64 1.51
C ALA A 39 -3.16 -30.89 1.59
N VAL A 40 -4.46 -30.72 1.80
CA VAL A 40 -5.45 -31.83 1.81
C VAL A 40 -5.65 -32.41 0.41
N ALA A 41 -5.84 -31.55 -0.59
CA ALA A 41 -6.02 -32.00 -1.98
C ALA A 41 -4.80 -32.77 -2.51
N CYS A 42 -3.61 -32.41 -2.03
CA CYS A 42 -2.33 -33.00 -2.44
C CYS A 42 -1.77 -34.04 -1.46
N GLN A 43 -2.54 -34.40 -0.41
CA GLN A 43 -2.14 -35.37 0.61
C GLN A 43 -0.78 -35.05 1.26
N ALA A 44 -0.49 -33.75 1.40
CA ALA A 44 0.75 -33.21 1.92
C ALA A 44 0.62 -32.72 3.37
N GLU A 45 -0.52 -32.91 4.03
CA GLU A 45 -0.82 -32.34 5.35
C GLU A 45 0.22 -32.72 6.39
N SER A 46 0.65 -33.99 6.41
CA SER A 46 1.67 -34.48 7.35
C SER A 46 3.06 -33.86 7.10
N HIS A 47 3.38 -33.57 5.85
CA HIS A 47 4.61 -32.91 5.45
C HIS A 47 4.55 -31.40 5.78
N CYS A 48 3.40 -30.77 5.54
CA CYS A 48 3.18 -29.36 5.78
C CYS A 48 2.98 -29.02 7.27
N ALA A 49 2.52 -29.97 8.08
CA ALA A 49 2.39 -29.81 9.54
C ALA A 49 3.73 -29.55 10.25
N ASN A 50 4.84 -30.04 9.68
CA ASN A 50 6.20 -29.78 10.15
C ASN A 50 6.92 -28.70 9.32
N ALA A 51 6.38 -28.35 8.16
CA ALA A 51 6.78 -27.15 7.44
C ALA A 51 6.15 -25.95 8.13
N SER A 52 6.65 -25.59 9.31
CA SER A 52 6.61 -24.21 9.72
C SER A 52 7.48 -23.44 8.72
N HIS A 53 6.93 -23.11 7.55
CA HIS A 53 7.41 -21.95 6.85
C HIS A 53 7.18 -20.81 7.84
N PRO A 54 8.22 -20.18 8.41
CA PRO A 54 8.00 -18.86 8.97
C PRO A 54 7.33 -18.09 7.84
N SER A 55 6.11 -17.60 8.05
CA SER A 55 5.46 -16.74 7.07
C SER A 55 6.50 -15.69 6.72
N ALA A 56 6.92 -15.66 5.46
CA ALA A 56 7.89 -14.69 4.99
C ALA A 56 7.43 -13.31 5.44
N ALA A 57 8.35 -12.47 5.90
CA ALA A 57 7.96 -11.10 6.21
C ALA A 57 7.43 -10.45 4.93
N PRO A 58 6.33 -9.67 5.01
CA PRO A 58 5.84 -8.93 3.85
C PRO A 58 6.95 -8.03 3.30
N VAL A 59 6.93 -7.81 1.99
CA VAL A 59 7.76 -6.78 1.38
C VAL A 59 7.18 -5.43 1.81
N GLU A 60 8.01 -4.61 2.44
CA GLU A 60 7.64 -3.27 2.88
C GLU A 60 7.89 -2.29 1.73
N LEU A 61 6.85 -1.58 1.29
CA LEU A 61 6.94 -0.53 0.29
C LEU A 61 6.47 0.80 0.88
N SER A 62 7.34 1.81 0.87
CA SER A 62 6.94 3.19 1.14
C SER A 62 7.01 4.01 -0.14
N LEU A 63 5.91 4.68 -0.49
CA LEU A 63 5.81 5.58 -1.63
C LEU A 63 5.74 7.03 -1.14
N TYR A 64 6.74 7.83 -1.49
CA TYR A 64 6.75 9.27 -1.29
C TYR A 64 6.40 9.96 -2.61
N TYR A 65 5.34 10.77 -2.61
CA TYR A 65 4.73 11.26 -3.84
C TYR A 65 4.00 12.60 -3.66
N GLU A 66 3.55 13.18 -4.77
CA GLU A 66 2.73 14.40 -4.82
C GLU A 66 1.47 14.15 -5.65
N SER A 67 0.36 14.71 -5.19
CA SER A 67 -0.95 14.46 -5.78
C SER A 67 -1.14 15.01 -7.20
N LEU A 68 -0.33 15.96 -7.65
CA LEU A 68 -0.39 16.47 -9.03
C LEU A 68 0.82 16.09 -9.89
N CYS A 69 1.78 15.33 -9.36
CA CYS A 69 2.93 14.87 -10.13
C CYS A 69 2.51 13.75 -11.12
N PRO A 70 2.65 13.93 -12.44
CA PRO A 70 2.20 12.94 -13.42
C PRO A 70 2.85 11.56 -13.24
N GLY A 71 4.15 11.51 -12.91
CA GLY A 71 4.86 10.25 -12.67
C GLY A 71 4.37 9.53 -11.40
N CYS A 72 4.02 10.28 -10.36
CA CYS A 72 3.46 9.74 -9.12
C CYS A 72 2.11 9.07 -9.38
N ARG A 73 1.23 9.78 -10.07
CA ARG A 73 -0.11 9.30 -10.42
C ARG A 73 -0.06 8.05 -11.27
N LEU A 74 0.82 8.03 -12.28
CA LEU A 74 1.02 6.87 -13.12
C LEU A 74 1.47 5.65 -12.29
N PHE A 75 2.47 5.83 -11.42
CA PHE A 75 2.98 4.75 -10.58
C PHE A 75 1.91 4.24 -9.60
N LEU A 76 1.23 5.15 -8.89
CA LEU A 76 0.20 4.79 -7.92
C LEU A 76 -0.94 4.00 -8.57
N VAL A 77 -1.45 4.49 -9.70
CA VAL A 77 -2.60 3.90 -10.40
C VAL A 77 -2.23 2.62 -11.14
N GLN A 78 -1.11 2.59 -11.85
CA GLN A 78 -0.77 1.49 -12.77
C GLN A 78 0.15 0.42 -12.18
N GLN A 79 1.02 0.77 -11.23
CA GLN A 79 1.94 -0.18 -10.60
C GLN A 79 1.47 -0.56 -9.19
N LEU A 80 1.26 0.42 -8.31
CA LEU A 80 1.02 0.14 -6.89
C LEU A 80 -0.37 -0.46 -6.65
N PHE A 81 -1.43 0.20 -7.13
CA PHE A 81 -2.80 -0.26 -6.91
C PHE A 81 -3.06 -1.62 -7.59
N THR A 82 -2.55 -1.82 -8.80
CA THR A 82 -2.68 -3.09 -9.52
C THR A 82 -1.92 -4.23 -8.82
N THR A 83 -0.71 -3.97 -8.33
CA THR A 83 0.06 -4.96 -7.57
C THR A 83 -0.65 -5.32 -6.26
N TRP A 84 -1.15 -4.32 -5.53
CA TRP A 84 -1.92 -4.53 -4.29
C TRP A 84 -3.17 -5.39 -4.51
N LEU A 85 -3.90 -5.19 -5.63
CA LEU A 85 -5.06 -6.02 -5.96
C LEU A 85 -4.72 -7.48 -6.30
N LEU A 86 -3.52 -7.74 -6.81
CA LEU A 86 -3.11 -9.07 -7.29
C LEU A 86 -2.44 -9.92 -6.21
N LEU A 87 -1.90 -9.30 -5.17
CA LEU A 87 -1.17 -9.98 -4.11
C LEU A 87 -2.05 -10.24 -2.89
N PRO A 88 -1.84 -11.36 -2.17
CA PRO A 88 -2.41 -11.55 -0.83
C PRO A 88 -1.94 -10.46 0.14
N GLU A 89 -2.75 -10.16 1.16
CA GLU A 89 -2.46 -9.11 2.16
C GLU A 89 -1.16 -9.37 2.94
N GLU A 90 -0.71 -10.62 3.02
CA GLU A 90 0.49 -11.02 3.74
C GLU A 90 1.80 -10.77 2.97
N VAL A 91 1.73 -10.44 1.68
CA VAL A 91 2.90 -10.36 0.80
C VAL A 91 3.47 -8.94 0.72
N LEU A 92 2.62 -7.92 0.78
CA LEU A 92 3.00 -6.53 0.52
C LEU A 92 2.37 -5.60 1.55
N ASN A 93 3.21 -4.90 2.31
CA ASN A 93 2.79 -3.85 3.23
C ASN A 93 3.14 -2.48 2.64
N ILE A 94 2.16 -1.59 2.55
CA ILE A 94 2.28 -0.33 1.82
C ILE A 94 2.12 0.86 2.77
N THR A 95 3.08 1.78 2.71
CA THR A 95 3.01 3.11 3.33
C THR A 95 2.95 4.18 2.25
N LEU A 96 2.01 5.11 2.38
CA LEU A 96 1.87 6.26 1.49
C LEU A 96 2.28 7.54 2.23
N VAL A 97 3.09 8.38 1.58
CA VAL A 97 3.54 9.66 2.13
C VAL A 97 3.30 10.77 1.09
N PRO A 98 2.07 11.33 1.02
CA PRO A 98 1.76 12.47 0.17
C PRO A 98 2.39 13.74 0.74
N TYR A 99 3.46 14.21 0.10
CA TYR A 99 4.17 15.45 0.40
C TYR A 99 5.15 15.79 -0.74
N GLY A 100 6.02 14.83 -1.08
CA GLY A 100 7.01 14.92 -2.13
C GLY A 100 8.00 16.08 -1.99
N ASN A 101 8.13 16.91 -3.01
CA ASN A 101 9.06 18.03 -3.02
C ASN A 101 8.47 19.33 -2.45
N ALA A 102 7.36 19.24 -1.69
CA ALA A 102 6.82 20.41 -1.02
C ALA A 102 7.83 21.01 -0.02
N GLN A 103 7.67 22.29 0.28
CA GLN A 103 8.53 23.03 1.22
C GLN A 103 7.69 23.62 2.36
N VAL A 104 8.22 23.56 3.58
CA VAL A 104 7.59 24.16 4.76
C VAL A 104 8.06 25.61 4.93
N GLY A 105 7.12 26.56 4.89
CA GLY A 105 7.32 27.95 5.26
C GLY A 105 6.81 28.23 6.68
N VAL A 106 7.52 29.09 7.42
CA VAL A 106 7.10 29.58 8.75
C VAL A 106 6.60 31.03 8.61
N GLY A 107 5.34 31.33 8.97
CA GLY A 107 4.73 32.65 8.80
C GLY A 107 5.12 33.68 9.90
N PRO A 108 4.86 35.00 9.73
CA PRO A 108 3.76 35.57 8.92
C PRO A 108 4.22 36.45 7.74
N SER A 109 3.48 36.35 6.63
CA SER A 109 3.49 37.24 5.47
C SER A 109 4.85 37.52 4.80
N GLY A 110 5.20 36.67 3.85
CA GLY A 110 5.90 37.12 2.64
C GLY A 110 7.41 37.31 2.73
N ALA A 111 8.15 36.23 2.96
CA ALA A 111 9.49 36.03 2.38
C ALA A 111 9.92 34.58 2.65
N VAL A 112 9.57 33.65 1.76
CA VAL A 112 10.25 32.35 1.70
C VAL A 112 11.46 32.53 0.80
N GLY A 113 12.64 32.18 1.32
CA GLY A 113 13.87 32.23 0.55
C GLY A 113 13.75 31.32 -0.66
N ALA A 114 13.62 31.92 -1.85
CA ALA A 114 13.79 31.22 -3.10
C ALA A 114 15.24 30.73 -3.18
N GLY A 115 15.48 29.48 -2.80
CA GLY A 115 16.69 28.75 -3.15
C GLY A 115 16.39 27.91 -4.39
N PRO A 116 17.06 28.13 -5.54
CA PRO A 116 16.91 27.24 -6.68
C PRO A 116 17.58 25.90 -6.35
N GLY A 117 16.93 24.79 -6.72
CA GLY A 117 17.51 23.44 -6.84
C GLY A 117 18.60 23.05 -5.84
N ALA A 118 18.24 22.29 -4.80
CA ALA A 118 19.24 21.62 -3.97
C ALA A 118 19.64 20.26 -4.56
N SER A 119 20.10 20.25 -5.82
CA SER A 119 20.96 19.20 -6.37
C SER A 119 22.42 19.60 -6.12
N GLY A 120 22.94 19.30 -4.94
CA GLY A 120 24.31 19.60 -4.54
C GLY A 120 24.72 18.93 -3.22
N PRO A 121 26.02 18.63 -3.01
CA PRO A 121 26.46 17.76 -1.93
C PRO A 121 26.25 18.41 -0.56
N ALA A 122 25.84 17.57 0.39
CA ALA A 122 25.52 17.94 1.76
C ALA A 122 26.76 18.38 2.54
N GLN A 123 27.10 19.66 2.49
CA GLN A 123 28.01 20.24 3.47
C GLN A 123 27.50 21.61 3.93
N ASN A 124 27.19 21.67 5.23
CA ASN A 124 26.85 22.86 5.99
C ASN A 124 25.45 23.48 5.76
N ARG A 125 24.40 22.64 5.80
CA ARG A 125 23.02 23.12 5.94
C ARG A 125 22.77 23.44 7.42
N SER A 126 22.92 24.69 7.82
CA SER A 126 22.33 25.17 9.07
C SER A 126 20.82 24.97 8.97
N ILE A 127 20.29 23.97 9.67
CA ILE A 127 18.85 23.73 9.81
C ILE A 127 18.23 25.06 10.20
N PRO A 128 17.33 25.65 9.39
CA PRO A 128 16.50 26.74 9.87
C PRO A 128 15.74 26.19 11.08
N GLN A 129 16.18 26.56 12.29
CA GLN A 129 15.44 26.19 13.50
C GLN A 129 14.01 26.67 13.29
N GLU A 130 13.07 25.74 13.41
CA GLU A 130 11.65 26.00 13.52
C GLU A 130 11.41 27.01 14.65
N ARG A 131 11.44 28.30 14.33
CA ARG A 131 10.96 29.33 15.23
C ARG A 131 9.53 29.59 14.87
N ASN A 132 8.67 28.86 15.56
CA ASN A 132 7.25 29.13 15.69
C ASN A 132 7.04 30.58 16.17
N VAL A 133 6.88 31.52 15.24
CA VAL A 133 6.50 32.91 15.57
C VAL A 133 4.99 33.15 15.30
N SER A 134 4.26 32.16 14.76
CA SER A 134 2.80 32.22 14.52
C SER A 134 2.04 30.90 14.68
N GLY A 135 2.70 29.79 15.01
CA GLY A 135 2.07 28.51 15.34
C GLY A 135 1.57 27.65 14.18
N LYS A 136 1.57 28.17 12.94
CA LYS A 136 0.96 27.48 11.79
C LYS A 136 1.96 27.24 10.66
N TRP A 137 2.07 25.98 10.26
CA TRP A 137 2.84 25.56 9.09
C TRP A 137 2.15 25.98 7.81
N GLN A 138 2.93 26.51 6.86
CA GLN A 138 2.48 26.75 5.50
C GLN A 138 3.27 25.86 4.56
N PHE A 139 2.61 25.33 3.54
CA PHE A 139 3.20 24.42 2.57
C PHE A 139 3.22 25.08 1.20
N GLN A 140 4.34 24.95 0.50
CA GLN A 140 4.49 25.35 -0.90
C GLN A 140 4.77 24.11 -1.74
N CYS A 141 3.95 23.87 -2.75
CA CYS A 141 4.02 22.68 -3.59
C CYS A 141 4.37 23.09 -5.03
N GLN A 142 5.03 22.20 -5.79
CA GLN A 142 5.58 22.52 -7.10
C GLN A 142 4.49 22.78 -8.14
N HIS A 143 3.36 22.08 -8.02
CA HIS A 143 2.21 22.24 -8.90
C HIS A 143 1.14 23.18 -8.31
N GLY A 144 1.56 24.07 -7.39
CA GLY A 144 0.72 25.13 -6.83
C GLY A 144 -0.20 24.69 -5.69
N PRO A 145 -1.16 25.54 -5.30
CA PRO A 145 -1.97 25.31 -4.10
C PRO A 145 -2.94 24.11 -4.24
N GLU A 146 -3.32 23.73 -5.45
CA GLU A 146 -4.18 22.55 -5.66
C GLU A 146 -3.46 21.25 -5.30
N GLU A 147 -2.15 21.15 -5.54
CA GLU A 147 -1.34 20.02 -5.08
C GLU A 147 -1.23 19.96 -3.56
N CYS A 148 -0.94 21.10 -2.92
CA CYS A 148 -0.92 21.15 -1.46
C CYS A 148 -2.26 20.74 -0.86
N LEU A 149 -3.37 21.15 -1.48
CA LEU A 149 -4.71 20.73 -1.07
C LEU A 149 -4.93 19.23 -1.30
N GLY A 150 -4.52 18.68 -2.44
CA GLY A 150 -4.61 17.26 -2.73
C GLY A 150 -3.82 16.40 -1.73
N ASN A 151 -2.55 16.73 -1.50
CA ASN A 151 -1.71 16.09 -0.49
C ASN A 151 -2.35 16.14 0.91
N MET A 152 -2.93 17.28 1.29
CA MET A 152 -3.62 17.46 2.56
C MET A 152 -4.89 16.60 2.66
N ILE A 153 -5.69 16.53 1.58
CA ILE A 153 -6.90 15.70 1.53
C ILE A 153 -6.53 14.23 1.71
N GLU A 154 -5.53 13.72 0.98
CA GLU A 154 -5.11 12.31 1.07
C GLU A 154 -4.56 11.99 2.46
N THR A 155 -3.75 12.89 3.03
CA THR A 155 -3.25 12.77 4.41
C THR A 155 -4.39 12.69 5.43
N CYS A 156 -5.38 13.58 5.32
CA CYS A 156 -6.53 13.61 6.21
C CYS A 156 -7.49 12.42 6.00
N LEU A 157 -7.65 11.96 4.76
CA LEU A 157 -8.41 10.76 4.44
C LEU A 157 -7.79 9.52 5.11
N MET A 158 -6.46 9.36 5.03
CA MET A 158 -5.75 8.28 5.72
C MET A 158 -5.96 8.37 7.24
N HIS A 159 -5.91 9.59 7.81
CA HIS A 159 -6.15 9.82 9.22
C HIS A 159 -7.59 9.48 9.65
N GLU A 160 -8.61 9.91 8.93
CA GLU A 160 -10.00 9.63 9.33
C GLU A 160 -10.39 8.17 9.08
N ALA A 161 -9.87 7.56 8.01
CA ALA A 161 -10.19 6.18 7.64
C ALA A 161 -9.45 5.14 8.49
N GLN A 162 -8.18 5.40 8.87
CA GLN A 162 -7.25 4.53 9.61
C GLN A 162 -6.90 3.19 8.93
N ASN A 163 -7.85 2.57 8.23
CA ASN A 163 -7.72 1.28 7.57
C ASN A 163 -7.25 1.44 6.11
N PHE A 164 -6.13 0.80 5.78
CA PHE A 164 -5.51 0.86 4.45
C PHE A 164 -6.47 0.45 3.32
N SER A 165 -7.15 -0.69 3.47
CA SER A 165 -8.11 -1.22 2.51
C SER A 165 -9.35 -0.33 2.35
N THR A 166 -9.56 0.66 3.23
CA THR A 166 -10.60 1.69 3.10
C THR A 166 -10.10 2.93 2.36
N TYR A 167 -8.97 3.53 2.77
CA TYR A 167 -8.53 4.79 2.14
C TYR A 167 -7.84 4.57 0.79
N PHE A 168 -7.15 3.45 0.59
CA PHE A 168 -6.32 3.29 -0.60
C PHE A 168 -7.15 3.24 -1.91
N PRO A 169 -8.30 2.55 -1.98
CA PRO A 169 -9.19 2.65 -3.13
C PRO A 169 -9.76 4.06 -3.38
N VAL A 170 -10.00 4.84 -2.31
CA VAL A 170 -10.44 6.24 -2.43
C VAL A 170 -9.32 7.11 -3.02
N ILE A 171 -8.07 6.96 -2.53
CA ILE A 171 -6.89 7.65 -3.08
C ILE A 171 -6.69 7.27 -4.54
N PHE A 172 -6.72 5.98 -4.89
CA PHE A 172 -6.65 5.50 -6.27
C PHE A 172 -7.69 6.17 -7.17
N CYS A 173 -8.94 6.29 -6.69
CA CYS A 173 -10.00 6.94 -7.43
C CYS A 173 -9.74 8.43 -7.68
N MET A 174 -9.30 9.15 -6.65
CA MET A 174 -8.96 10.57 -6.75
C MET A 174 -7.81 10.77 -7.74
N GLU A 175 -6.76 9.96 -7.60
CA GLU A 175 -5.54 10.00 -8.41
C GLU A 175 -5.72 9.49 -9.84
N SER A 176 -6.78 8.74 -10.12
CA SER A 176 -7.17 8.35 -11.47
C SER A 176 -8.01 9.42 -12.18
N GLY A 177 -8.60 10.36 -11.43
CA GLY A 177 -9.58 11.30 -11.95
C GLY A 177 -8.99 12.58 -12.54
N SER A 178 -9.81 13.41 -13.19
CA SER A 178 -9.35 14.67 -13.80
C SER A 178 -8.93 15.74 -12.79
N SER A 179 -9.38 15.65 -11.53
CA SER A 179 -8.99 16.54 -10.43
C SER A 179 -8.98 15.75 -9.13
N VAL A 180 -7.84 15.72 -8.45
CA VAL A 180 -7.68 15.03 -7.17
C VAL A 180 -8.56 15.68 -6.09
N THR A 181 -8.67 17.02 -6.11
CA THR A 181 -9.37 17.78 -5.08
C THR A 181 -10.89 17.73 -5.21
N LYS A 182 -11.42 17.65 -6.44
CA LYS A 182 -12.87 17.69 -6.70
C LYS A 182 -13.55 16.33 -6.67
N ASN A 183 -12.79 15.24 -6.77
CA ASN A 183 -13.35 13.90 -6.89
C ASN A 183 -13.57 13.20 -5.55
N LEU A 184 -13.12 13.78 -4.42
CA LEU A 184 -13.20 13.17 -3.09
C LEU A 184 -14.60 12.63 -2.77
N GLU A 185 -15.64 13.44 -2.92
CA GLU A 185 -17.02 13.05 -2.55
C GLU A 185 -17.53 11.87 -3.40
N ALA A 186 -17.29 11.90 -4.71
CA ALA A 186 -17.65 10.81 -5.61
C ALA A 186 -16.86 9.53 -5.28
N CYS A 187 -15.57 9.64 -4.97
CA CYS A 187 -14.73 8.51 -4.61
C CYS A 187 -15.11 7.91 -3.25
N LEU A 188 -15.44 8.73 -2.26
CA LEU A 188 -15.98 8.29 -0.97
C LEU A 188 -17.29 7.52 -1.19
N GLN A 189 -18.20 8.04 -2.01
CA GLN A 189 -19.49 7.38 -2.26
C GLN A 189 -19.33 5.97 -2.86
N ILE A 190 -18.28 5.74 -3.66
CA ILE A 190 -18.01 4.45 -4.31
C ILE A 190 -17.30 3.48 -3.36
N TYR A 191 -16.25 3.94 -2.67
CA TYR A 191 -15.32 3.04 -1.98
C TYR A 191 -15.45 3.07 -0.45
N ALA A 192 -15.97 4.16 0.11
CA ALA A 192 -16.06 4.34 1.57
C ALA A 192 -17.26 5.23 1.98
N PRO A 193 -18.51 4.87 1.61
CA PRO A 193 -19.70 5.71 1.86
C PRO A 193 -19.99 5.91 3.35
N GLN A 194 -19.38 5.11 4.22
CA GLN A 194 -19.46 5.23 5.67
C GLN A 194 -18.59 6.36 6.25
N LEU A 195 -17.62 6.88 5.49
CA LEU A 195 -16.75 7.96 5.96
C LEU A 195 -17.45 9.30 5.85
N ASP A 196 -17.35 10.08 6.92
CA ASP A 196 -17.90 11.44 6.97
C ASP A 196 -16.94 12.42 6.28
N GLY A 197 -17.29 12.84 5.06
CA GLY A 197 -16.53 13.86 4.31
C GLY A 197 -16.39 15.18 5.07
N GLY A 198 -17.31 15.52 5.97
CA GLY A 198 -17.22 16.69 6.84
C GLY A 198 -16.06 16.61 7.83
N ARG A 199 -15.76 15.41 8.36
CA ARG A 199 -14.59 15.20 9.23
C ARG A 199 -13.28 15.35 8.47
N ILE A 200 -13.22 14.80 7.25
CA ILE A 200 -12.06 14.97 6.36
C ILE A 200 -11.85 16.46 6.06
N ALA A 201 -12.92 17.18 5.70
CA ALA A 201 -12.85 18.62 5.44
C ALA A 201 -12.41 19.44 6.67
N ALA A 202 -12.87 19.05 7.86
CA ALA A 202 -12.46 19.68 9.12
C ALA A 202 -10.97 19.41 9.42
N CYS A 203 -10.46 18.20 9.15
CA CYS A 203 -9.04 17.88 9.25
C CYS A 203 -8.21 18.74 8.29
N VAL A 204 -8.63 18.85 7.01
CA VAL A 204 -7.93 19.61 5.97
C VAL A 204 -7.78 21.10 6.33
N GLN A 205 -8.81 21.68 6.96
CA GLN A 205 -8.84 23.09 7.36
C GLN A 205 -8.23 23.33 8.76
N GLY A 206 -8.01 22.26 9.53
CA GLY A 206 -7.65 22.32 10.94
C GLY A 206 -6.17 22.12 11.21
N ASP A 207 -5.80 22.34 12.47
CA ASP A 207 -4.42 22.15 12.92
C ASP A 207 -3.99 20.67 12.87
N THR A 208 -4.94 19.73 12.90
CA THR A 208 -4.69 18.28 12.69
C THR A 208 -4.07 18.03 11.33
N GLY A 209 -4.68 18.53 10.24
CA GLY A 209 -4.14 18.37 8.90
C GLY A 209 -2.76 19.01 8.77
N ALA A 210 -2.58 20.22 9.30
CA ALA A 210 -1.28 20.90 9.30
C ALA A 210 -0.19 20.09 10.03
N ALA A 211 -0.52 19.48 11.17
CA ALA A 211 0.41 18.63 11.92
C ALA A 211 0.75 17.33 11.16
N LEU A 212 -0.23 16.71 10.52
CA LEU A 212 -0.02 15.49 9.72
C LEU A 212 0.82 15.76 8.46
N MET A 213 0.52 16.85 7.74
CA MET A 213 1.29 17.25 6.56
C MET A 213 2.74 17.62 6.93
N HIS A 214 2.94 18.26 8.09
CA HIS A 214 4.28 18.50 8.63
C HIS A 214 5.00 17.20 9.02
N ARG A 215 4.30 16.21 9.58
CA ARG A 215 4.87 14.89 9.82
C ARG A 215 5.31 14.22 8.51
N ASN A 216 4.54 14.35 7.43
CA ASN A 216 4.97 13.84 6.12
C ASN A 216 6.22 14.57 5.61
N ALA A 217 6.34 15.88 5.86
CA ALA A 217 7.57 16.63 5.58
C ALA A 217 8.77 16.02 6.31
N GLN A 218 8.65 15.79 7.63
CA GLN A 218 9.70 15.20 8.45
C GLN A 218 10.09 13.79 7.98
N LEU A 219 9.11 12.95 7.63
CA LEU A 219 9.35 11.62 7.07
C LEU A 219 10.10 11.69 5.73
N THR A 220 9.80 12.69 4.92
CA THR A 220 10.41 12.89 3.58
C THR A 220 11.83 13.46 3.70
N GLU A 221 12.06 14.37 4.64
CA GLU A 221 13.38 14.94 4.95
C GLU A 221 14.32 13.92 5.58
N ALA A 222 13.78 12.93 6.30
CA ALA A 222 14.53 11.85 6.94
C ALA A 222 14.97 10.73 5.98
N LEU A 223 14.60 10.82 4.69
CA LEU A 223 15.04 9.85 3.68
C LEU A 223 16.57 9.85 3.56
N ASP A 224 17.14 8.64 3.54
CA ASP A 224 18.55 8.39 3.29
C ASP A 224 18.72 7.33 2.19
N PRO A 225 19.24 7.68 1.00
CA PRO A 225 19.62 9.03 0.61
C PRO A 225 18.40 9.97 0.49
N PRO A 226 18.61 11.31 0.60
CA PRO A 226 17.55 12.26 0.32
C PRO A 226 16.97 12.05 -1.08
N HIS A 227 15.64 12.13 -1.22
CA HIS A 227 15.00 11.98 -2.51
C HIS A 227 15.46 13.07 -3.50
N GLU A 228 15.70 12.67 -4.74
CA GLU A 228 16.11 13.58 -5.83
C GLU A 228 14.95 13.94 -6.77
N TYR A 229 13.88 13.13 -6.74
CA TYR A 229 12.66 13.29 -7.51
C TYR A 229 11.53 12.47 -6.88
N VAL A 230 10.32 12.62 -7.42
CA VAL A 230 9.16 11.79 -7.07
C VAL A 230 8.55 11.17 -8.33
N PRO A 231 7.93 9.98 -8.26
CA PRO A 231 7.72 9.16 -7.06
C PRO A 231 9.03 8.55 -6.55
N TRP A 232 9.21 8.53 -5.23
CA TRP A 232 10.37 7.93 -4.58
C TRP A 232 9.93 6.66 -3.83
N VAL A 233 10.44 5.52 -4.29
CA VAL A 233 10.05 4.20 -3.80
C VAL A 233 11.13 3.68 -2.87
N VAL A 234 10.72 3.29 -1.66
CA VAL A 234 11.58 2.65 -0.67
C VAL A 234 11.08 1.22 -0.46
N ILE A 235 11.95 0.24 -0.68
CA ILE A 235 11.64 -1.19 -0.53
C ILE A 235 12.44 -1.75 0.63
N ASN A 236 11.77 -2.39 1.61
CA ASN A 236 12.39 -2.94 2.81
C ASN A 236 13.32 -1.94 3.52
N GLY A 237 12.87 -0.68 3.60
CA GLY A 237 13.62 0.42 4.23
C GLY A 237 14.81 0.95 3.42
N LYS A 238 14.99 0.54 2.16
CA LYS A 238 16.09 0.98 1.30
C LYS A 238 15.62 1.54 -0.03
N HIS A 239 16.26 2.61 -0.48
CA HIS A 239 16.17 3.09 -1.85
C HIS A 239 17.48 2.81 -2.61
N THR A 240 17.36 2.37 -3.86
CA THR A 240 18.45 2.38 -4.85
C THR A 240 17.86 2.65 -6.24
N ASP A 241 18.68 3.17 -7.16
CA ASP A 241 18.27 3.38 -8.55
C ASP A 241 17.76 2.09 -9.20
N GLU A 242 18.40 0.94 -8.91
CA GLU A 242 17.92 -0.35 -9.42
C GLU A 242 16.54 -0.73 -8.87
N LEU A 243 16.29 -0.57 -7.57
CA LEU A 243 14.98 -0.89 -6.96
C LEU A 243 13.90 0.04 -7.51
N GLN A 244 14.20 1.32 -7.63
CA GLN A 244 13.32 2.30 -8.24
C GLN A 244 12.97 1.93 -9.69
N ALA A 245 13.97 1.62 -10.51
CA ALA A 245 13.77 1.24 -11.91
C ALA A 245 12.96 -0.07 -12.04
N GLN A 246 13.25 -1.08 -11.19
CA GLN A 246 12.51 -2.33 -11.16
C GLN A 246 11.05 -2.12 -10.74
N ALA A 247 10.80 -1.32 -9.71
CA ALA A 247 9.46 -0.99 -9.26
C ALA A 247 8.66 -0.26 -10.34
N GLN A 248 9.28 0.69 -11.05
CA GLN A 248 8.64 1.42 -12.15
C GLN A 248 8.37 0.53 -13.37
N ALA A 249 9.22 -0.46 -13.64
CA ALA A 249 9.06 -1.39 -14.76
C ALA A 249 8.00 -2.47 -14.47
N SER A 250 8.08 -3.13 -13.31
CA SER A 250 7.13 -4.14 -12.86
C SER A 250 7.20 -4.28 -11.34
N LEU A 251 6.37 -3.53 -10.63
CA LEU A 251 6.32 -3.61 -9.18
C LEU A 251 5.91 -5.01 -8.70
N LEU A 252 4.93 -5.62 -9.35
CA LEU A 252 4.51 -7.00 -9.07
C LEU A 252 5.68 -7.98 -9.19
N GLY A 253 6.46 -7.89 -10.28
CA GLY A 253 7.61 -8.75 -10.49
C GLY A 253 8.68 -8.55 -9.41
N LEU A 254 8.94 -7.30 -9.03
CA LEU A 254 9.87 -6.97 -7.94
C LEU A 254 9.41 -7.58 -6.61
N VAL A 255 8.16 -7.35 -6.20
CA VAL A 255 7.62 -7.85 -4.93
C VAL A 255 7.68 -9.38 -4.88
N CYS A 256 7.24 -10.06 -5.95
CA CYS A 256 7.32 -11.52 -6.04
C CYS A 256 8.77 -12.06 -5.98
N SER A 257 9.76 -11.29 -6.44
CA SER A 257 11.17 -11.70 -6.36
C SER A 257 11.77 -11.56 -4.95
N LEU A 258 11.20 -10.67 -4.13
CA LEU A 258 11.69 -10.32 -2.80
C LEU A 258 11.01 -11.11 -1.68
N TYR A 259 9.77 -11.55 -1.90
CA TYR A 259 9.02 -12.37 -0.96
C TYR A 259 9.50 -13.84 -1.03
N GLN A 260 10.08 -14.37 0.06
CA GLN A 260 10.73 -15.70 0.14
C GLN A 260 10.24 -16.53 1.32
#